data_AF-A0A7C9MXS7-F1
#
_entry.id   AF-A0A7C9MXS7-F1
#
_cell.length_a   1.000
_cell.length_b   1.000
_cell.length_c   1.000
_cell.angle_alpha   90.00
_cell.angle_beta   90.00
_cell.angle_gamma   90.00
#
_symmetry.space_group_name_H-M   'P 1'
#
loop_
_entity.id
_entity.type
_entity.pdbx_description
1 polymer ?
#
loop_
_entity_poly.entity_id
_entity_poly.type
_entity_poly.pdbx_seq_one_letter_code
_entity_poly.pdbx_strand_id
1 'polypeptide(L)'
;MAGLFNKLPGFQQTPAGAERVTLRRLPRIAWIGTLLLMVPSLLARLAIWFEFSSEGPGMPGMVDIYVISLIILHWTVLLTVGIYAFIVLAMKGPAYVADPYPMNDADEI
;
A
#
# COMPACT_ATOMS: atom_id res chain seq x y z
N MET A 1 19.65 -9.19 -25.77
CA MET A 1 18.60 -9.46 -24.78
C MET A 1 18.61 -8.31 -23.78
N ALA A 2 17.82 -7.27 -24.02
CA ALA A 2 17.71 -6.14 -23.09
C ALA A 2 17.02 -6.64 -21.82
N GLY A 3 17.77 -6.79 -20.74
CA GLY A 3 17.20 -7.12 -19.44
C GLY A 3 16.41 -5.92 -18.94
N LEU A 4 15.09 -6.08 -18.75
CA LEU A 4 14.34 -5.23 -17.83
C LEU A 4 15.18 -5.17 -16.55
N PHE A 5 15.63 -3.97 -16.15
CA PHE A 5 16.48 -3.72 -14.96
C PHE A 5 18.01 -3.80 -15.12
N ASN A 6 18.56 -3.46 -16.29
CA ASN A 6 20.01 -3.27 -16.41
C ASN A 6 20.49 -2.06 -15.57
N LYS A 7 21.53 -2.25 -14.75
CA LYS A 7 22.07 -1.22 -13.84
C LYS A 7 23.38 -0.68 -14.38
N LEU A 8 23.64 0.62 -14.19
CA LEU A 8 24.94 1.21 -14.53
C LEU A 8 26.07 0.58 -13.69
N PRO A 9 27.16 0.10 -14.32
CA PRO A 9 28.36 -0.30 -13.59
C PRO A 9 28.96 0.92 -12.89
N GLY A 10 29.28 0.79 -11.59
CA GLY A 10 29.88 1.86 -10.79
C GLY A 10 28.90 2.78 -10.04
N PHE A 11 27.58 2.53 -10.09
CA PHE A 11 26.60 3.33 -9.34
C PHE A 11 26.70 3.10 -7.83
N GLN A 12 26.91 4.19 -7.07
CA GLN A 12 26.90 4.17 -5.60
C GLN A 12 25.48 3.88 -5.10
N GLN A 13 25.32 2.84 -4.27
CA GLN A 13 24.00 2.51 -3.72
C GLN A 13 23.59 3.54 -2.67
N THR A 14 22.62 4.38 -3.01
CA THR A 14 21.98 5.29 -2.04
C THR A 14 21.17 4.46 -1.03
N PRO A 15 21.25 4.77 0.28
CA PRO A 15 20.49 4.06 1.29
C PRO A 15 18.98 4.05 0.98
N ALA A 16 18.32 2.95 1.36
CA ALA A 16 16.88 2.77 1.15
C ALA A 16 16.09 3.91 1.81
N GLY A 17 15.35 4.67 1.01
CA GLY A 17 14.49 5.75 1.52
C GLY A 17 13.19 5.23 2.13
N ALA A 18 12.34 6.17 2.56
CA ALA A 18 11.05 5.89 3.17
C ALA A 18 10.12 5.05 2.27
N GLU A 19 10.27 5.16 0.95
CA GLU A 19 9.52 4.42 -0.07
C GLU A 19 9.55 2.89 0.13
N ARG A 20 10.74 2.33 0.39
CA ARG A 20 10.92 0.88 0.59
C ARG A 20 10.37 0.42 1.93
N VAL A 21 10.50 1.26 2.95
CA VAL A 21 9.97 0.97 4.28
C VAL A 21 8.45 0.94 4.24
N THR A 22 7.84 1.93 3.58
CA THR A 22 6.38 2.02 3.38
C THR A 22 5.88 0.81 2.62
N LEU A 23 6.44 0.47 1.46
CA LEU A 23 6.03 -0.70 0.67
C LEU A 23 6.14 -2.02 1.45
N ARG A 24 7.18 -2.19 2.27
CA ARG A 24 7.35 -3.40 3.08
C ARG A 24 6.39 -3.47 4.28
N ARG A 25 5.99 -2.33 4.84
CA ARG A 25 5.05 -2.26 5.98
C ARG A 25 3.59 -2.28 5.55
N LEU A 26 3.29 -1.84 4.33
CA LEU A 26 1.95 -1.76 3.76
C LEU A 26 1.13 -3.06 3.90
N PRO A 27 1.64 -4.26 3.54
CA PRO A 27 0.86 -5.49 3.72
C PRO A 27 0.58 -5.80 5.19
N ARG A 28 1.52 -5.50 6.10
CA ARG A 28 1.29 -5.69 7.54
C ARG A 28 0.23 -4.72 8.07
N ILE A 29 0.25 -3.47 7.63
CA ILE A 29 -0.74 -2.45 8.00
C ILE A 29 -2.12 -2.84 7.44
N ALA A 30 -2.18 -3.37 6.23
CA ALA A 30 -3.42 -3.88 5.64
C ALA A 30 -4.07 -4.96 6.50
N TRP A 31 -3.30 -5.97 6.91
CA TRP A 31 -3.81 -7.05 7.74
C TRP A 31 -4.23 -6.58 9.12
N ILE A 32 -3.38 -5.80 9.81
CA ILE A 32 -3.68 -5.31 11.17
C ILE A 32 -4.86 -4.33 11.15
N GLY A 33 -4.91 -3.42 10.18
CA GLY A 33 -5.98 -2.44 10.04
C GLY A 33 -7.32 -3.11 9.72
N THR A 34 -7.35 -4.07 8.79
CA THR A 34 -8.57 -4.82 8.48
C THR A 34 -9.05 -5.63 9.68
N LEU A 35 -8.14 -6.29 10.41
CA LEU A 35 -8.47 -7.03 11.63
C LEU A 35 -9.04 -6.10 12.70
N LEU A 36 -8.42 -4.95 12.92
CA LEU A 36 -8.88 -3.95 13.88
C LEU A 36 -10.28 -3.41 13.53
N LEU A 37 -10.54 -3.16 12.24
CA LEU A 37 -11.84 -2.67 11.77
C LEU A 37 -12.95 -3.70 11.88
N MET A 38 -12.65 -5.00 11.96
CA MET A 38 -13.66 -6.03 12.23
C MET A 38 -14.08 -6.12 13.70
N VAL A 39 -13.26 -5.60 14.63
CA VAL A 39 -13.51 -5.69 16.08
C VAL A 39 -14.88 -5.14 16.48
N PRO A 40 -15.36 -3.98 16.00
CA PRO A 40 -16.67 -3.45 16.37
C PRO A 40 -17.84 -4.37 15.96
N SER A 41 -17.80 -4.99 14.77
CA SER A 41 -18.82 -5.95 14.35
C SER A 41 -18.81 -7.21 15.22
N LEU A 42 -17.61 -7.70 15.57
CA LEU A 42 -17.47 -8.85 16.46
C LEU A 42 -17.98 -8.53 17.88
N LEU A 43 -17.66 -7.36 18.42
CA LEU A 43 -18.13 -6.90 19.72
C LEU A 43 -19.64 -6.71 19.75
N ALA A 44 -20.23 -6.13 18.70
CA ALA A 44 -21.69 -6.00 18.58
C ALA A 44 -22.38 -7.38 18.63
N ARG A 45 -21.81 -8.39 17.94
CA ARG A 45 -22.33 -9.76 17.95
C ARG A 45 -22.15 -10.45 19.31
N LEU A 46 -21.03 -10.23 19.98
CA LEU A 46 -20.78 -10.76 21.34
C LEU A 46 -21.71 -10.11 22.37
N ALA A 47 -21.95 -8.81 22.31
CA ALA A 47 -22.84 -8.10 23.22
C ALA A 47 -24.27 -8.66 23.17
N ILE A 48 -24.77 -8.98 21.97
CA ILE A 48 -26.06 -9.64 21.77
C ILE A 48 -26.05 -11.07 22.34
N TRP A 49 -24.97 -11.82 22.09
CA TRP A 49 -24.84 -13.20 22.58
C TRP A 49 -24.79 -13.30 24.10
N PHE A 50 -24.16 -12.33 24.76
CA PHE A 50 -24.08 -12.23 26.23
C PHE A 50 -25.28 -11.50 26.86
N GLU A 51 -26.33 -11.20 26.09
CA GLU A 51 -27.52 -10.44 26.53
C GLU A 51 -27.19 -9.06 27.16
N PHE A 52 -26.02 -8.50 26.85
CA PHE A 52 -25.60 -7.18 27.33
C PHE A 52 -26.39 -6.05 26.67
N SER A 53 -27.06 -6.34 25.55
CA SER A 53 -27.87 -5.39 24.79
C SER A 53 -29.26 -5.95 24.46
N SER A 54 -30.31 -5.24 24.86
CA SER A 54 -31.71 -5.52 24.51
C SER A 54 -32.15 -4.68 23.30
N GLU A 55 -31.33 -4.68 22.26
CA GLU A 55 -31.54 -3.83 21.07
C GLU A 55 -32.34 -4.58 19.99
N GLY A 56 -33.19 -3.83 19.28
CA GLY A 56 -34.09 -4.38 18.26
C GLY A 56 -33.36 -4.96 17.03
N PRO A 57 -34.05 -5.78 16.21
CA PRO A 57 -33.44 -6.61 15.16
C PRO A 57 -32.66 -5.86 14.05
N GLY A 58 -32.71 -4.53 13.98
CA GLY A 58 -32.05 -3.72 12.94
C GLY A 58 -30.68 -3.13 13.30
N MET A 59 -30.32 -3.05 14.59
CA MET A 59 -29.07 -2.41 15.04
C MET A 59 -27.79 -3.12 14.53
N PRO A 60 -27.71 -4.46 14.51
CA PRO A 60 -26.50 -5.18 14.07
C PRO A 60 -26.19 -4.96 12.58
N GLY A 61 -27.25 -4.82 11.75
CA GLY A 61 -27.11 -4.59 10.32
C GLY A 61 -26.49 -3.23 9.99
N MET A 62 -26.83 -2.19 10.76
CA MET A 62 -26.24 -0.85 10.56
C MET A 62 -24.75 -0.84 10.91
N VAL A 63 -24.35 -1.49 12.00
CA VAL A 63 -22.93 -1.62 12.39
C VAL A 63 -22.15 -2.34 11.30
N ASP A 64 -22.70 -3.41 10.74
CA ASP A 64 -22.05 -4.15 9.66
C ASP A 64 -21.88 -3.29 8.39
N ILE A 65 -22.86 -2.45 8.02
CA ILE A 65 -22.75 -1.51 6.89
C ILE A 65 -21.59 -0.53 7.09
N TYR A 66 -21.46 0.06 8.28
CA TYR A 66 -20.37 0.99 8.58
C TYR A 66 -19.01 0.30 8.60
N VAL A 67 -18.92 -0.90 9.17
CA VAL A 67 -17.69 -1.70 9.20
C VAL A 67 -17.24 -2.05 7.79
N ILE A 68 -18.13 -2.55 6.93
CA ILE A 68 -17.83 -2.85 5.53
C ILE A 68 -17.36 -1.59 4.80
N SER A 69 -18.05 -0.46 5.02
CA SER A 69 -17.69 0.83 4.42
C SER A 69 -16.29 1.28 4.82
N LEU A 70 -15.92 1.14 6.10
CA LEU A 70 -14.57 1.46 6.60
C LEU A 70 -13.50 0.52 6.06
N ILE A 71 -13.80 -0.78 5.90
CA ILE A 71 -12.87 -1.74 5.31
C ILE A 71 -12.56 -1.37 3.85
N ILE A 72 -13.59 -1.04 3.06
CA ILE A 72 -13.42 -0.61 1.68
C ILE A 72 -12.59 0.68 1.62
N LEU A 73 -12.90 1.68 2.46
CA LEU A 73 -12.12 2.91 2.57
C LEU A 73 -10.66 2.65 2.97
N HIS A 74 -10.43 1.73 3.90
CA HIS A 74 -9.08 1.37 4.35
C HIS A 74 -8.25 0.78 3.20
N TRP A 75 -8.84 -0.14 2.43
CA TRP A 75 -8.17 -0.75 1.29
C TRP A 75 -7.89 0.24 0.16
N THR A 76 -8.82 1.16 -0.13
CA THR A 76 -8.59 2.19 -1.16
C THR A 76 -7.45 3.12 -0.77
N VAL A 77 -7.42 3.60 0.48
CA VAL A 77 -6.31 4.43 0.99
C VAL A 77 -4.97 3.69 0.91
N LEU A 78 -4.93 2.42 1.31
CA LEU A 78 -3.71 1.61 1.23
C LEU A 78 -3.23 1.40 -0.19
N LEU A 79 -4.15 1.16 -1.12
CA LEU A 79 -3.85 1.04 -2.54
C LEU A 79 -3.26 2.36 -3.06
N THR A 80 -3.87 3.51 -2.74
CA THR A 80 -3.37 4.83 -3.13
C THR A 80 -1.96 5.09 -2.60
N VAL A 81 -1.71 4.81 -1.32
CA VAL A 81 -0.37 4.97 -0.70
C VAL A 81 0.64 4.00 -1.33
N GLY A 82 0.21 2.78 -1.65
CA GLY A 82 1.05 1.77 -2.30
C GLY A 82 1.48 2.17 -3.70
N ILE A 83 0.54 2.68 -4.51
CA ILE A 83 0.83 3.24 -5.82
C ILE A 83 1.81 4.42 -5.69
N TYR A 84 1.55 5.35 -4.77
CA TYR A 84 2.44 6.49 -4.55
C TYR A 84 3.87 6.05 -4.21
N ALA A 85 4.03 5.13 -3.24
CA ALA A 85 5.34 4.64 -2.84
C ALA A 85 6.04 3.85 -3.96
N PHE A 86 5.28 3.12 -4.78
CA PHE A 86 5.79 2.43 -5.96
C PHE A 86 6.28 3.42 -7.04
N ILE A 87 5.54 4.50 -7.30
CA ILE A 87 5.94 5.55 -8.23
C ILE A 87 7.25 6.19 -7.76
N VAL A 88 7.36 6.56 -6.49
CA VAL A 88 8.60 7.14 -5.92
C VAL A 88 9.78 6.16 -6.06
N LEU A 89 9.55 4.87 -5.81
CA LEU A 89 10.56 3.83 -6.00
C LEU A 89 11.01 3.73 -7.47
N ALA A 90 10.07 3.83 -8.41
CA ALA A 90 10.34 3.77 -9.85
C ALA A 90 11.12 5.01 -10.32
N MET A 91 10.70 6.20 -9.91
CA MET A 91 11.35 7.48 -10.25
C MET A 91 12.78 7.56 -9.71
N LYS A 92 12.99 7.11 -8.47
CA LYS A 92 14.31 7.09 -7.82
C LYS A 92 15.10 5.80 -8.14
N GLY A 93 14.67 5.01 -9.13
CA GLY A 93 15.18 3.67 -9.41
C GLY A 93 16.71 3.57 -9.34
N PRO A 94 17.29 2.41 -8.96
CA PRO A 94 18.72 2.20 -8.67
C PRO A 94 19.65 2.34 -9.89
N ALA A 95 19.55 3.44 -10.62
CA ALA A 95 20.17 3.70 -11.91
C ALA A 95 19.83 2.63 -12.95
N TYR A 96 18.54 2.46 -13.23
CA TYR A 96 18.12 1.71 -14.40
C TYR A 96 18.49 2.50 -15.65
N VAL A 97 19.28 1.88 -16.52
CA VAL A 97 19.72 2.46 -17.78
C VAL A 97 18.56 2.40 -18.76
N ALA A 98 18.09 3.56 -19.21
CA ALA A 98 17.33 3.62 -20.46
C ALA A 98 18.29 3.31 -21.63
N ASP A 99 17.80 2.67 -22.69
CA ASP A 99 18.64 2.39 -23.86
C ASP A 99 19.35 3.67 -24.30
N PRO A 100 20.70 3.67 -24.38
CA PRO A 100 21.44 4.86 -24.73
C PRO A 100 21.05 5.30 -26.13
N TYR A 101 20.48 6.50 -26.24
CA TYR A 101 20.26 7.12 -27.54
C TYR A 101 21.61 7.60 -28.07
N PRO A 102 22.10 7.13 -29.22
CA PRO A 102 23.34 7.63 -29.79
C PRO A 102 23.14 9.11 -30.12
N MET A 103 23.79 9.99 -29.36
CA MET A 103 23.89 11.41 -29.72
C MET A 103 24.91 11.53 -30.84
N ASN A 104 24.48 11.97 -32.02
CA ASN A 104 25.35 12.06 -33.19
C ASN A 104 26.18 13.35 -33.27
N ASP A 105 26.05 14.29 -32.33
CA ASP A 105 26.55 15.65 -32.50
C ASP A 105 27.24 16.25 -31.26
N ALA A 106 28.03 15.48 -30.52
CA ALA A 106 28.87 16.03 -29.45
C ALA A 106 30.36 15.92 -29.82
N ASP A 107 30.91 17.09 -30.15
CA ASP A 107 32.33 17.43 -30.25
C ASP A 107 33.07 17.13 -31.58
N GLU A 108 32.67 17.81 -32.67
CA GLU A 108 33.64 18.39 -33.62
C GLU A 108 33.83 19.88 -33.26
N ILE A 109 34.76 20.17 -32.35
CA ILE A 109 35.37 21.51 -32.19
C ILE A 109 36.88 21.35 -32.16
#